data_AF-A0A964ZE86-F1
#
_entry.id   AF-A0A964ZE86-F1
#
_cell.length_a   1.000
_cell.length_b   1.000
_cell.length_c   1.000
_cell.angle_alpha   90.00
_cell.angle_beta   90.00
_cell.angle_gamma   90.00
#
_symmetry.space_group_name_H-M   'P 1'
#
loop_
_entity.id
_entity.type
_entity.pdbx_description
1 polymer ?
#
loop_
_entity_poly.entity_id
_entity_poly.type
_entity_poly.pdbx_seq_one_letter_code
_entity_poly.pdbx_strand_id
1 'polypeptide(L)'
;MPVFRRFFRCVGEAIAARGMRCLLGVVPFGEHIYDICSDTLDRMKRESQAEEQRRQFEACIQANLTDIKTEAVAVFQEVRAAASPEVRTQLDQPEVAQNFVGYLTQVPASIRASQRRPADPTGRSLGKNFSIQKVDDLVRMFPVRAPRFQPGHTLSIGWQLEELLGVGGFGEVWRARHPVFTNLPPVALKFCLDEASARNLRHEGALLNRIMGESRAGGLVTLKNAYLNHEPPCLEYEFVAGGDLCNYVGEWFRLDVETRDNRARQIILKLATILAPLHQLNPAIVHRDL
;
A
#
# COMPACT_ATOMS: atom_id res chain seq x y z
N MET A 1 4.01 -1.82 -26.89
CA MET A 1 3.30 -2.25 -25.66
C MET A 1 4.12 -1.83 -24.47
N PRO A 2 3.53 -1.36 -23.36
CA PRO A 2 4.28 -1.02 -22.15
C PRO A 2 5.07 -2.24 -21.66
N VAL A 3 6.32 -2.01 -21.27
CA VAL A 3 7.27 -3.08 -20.89
C VAL A 3 6.67 -3.94 -19.76
N PHE A 4 5.92 -3.36 -18.83
CA PHE A 4 5.33 -4.05 -17.68
C PHE A 4 4.05 -4.86 -17.96
N ARG A 5 3.50 -4.87 -19.20
CA ARG A 5 2.26 -5.61 -19.49
C ARG A 5 2.38 -7.10 -19.15
N ARG A 6 3.53 -7.70 -19.45
CA ARG A 6 3.76 -9.14 -19.20
C ARG A 6 3.66 -9.47 -17.72
N PHE A 7 4.25 -8.63 -16.87
CA PHE A 7 4.11 -8.73 -15.41
C PHE A 7 2.63 -8.64 -15.00
N PHE A 8 1.88 -7.65 -15.50
CA PHE A 8 0.45 -7.55 -15.21
C PHE A 8 -0.34 -8.78 -15.65
N ARG A 9 -0.02 -9.37 -16.81
CA ARG A 9 -0.64 -10.62 -17.26
C ARG A 9 -0.35 -11.77 -16.31
N CYS A 10 0.90 -11.95 -15.88
CA CYS A 10 1.24 -12.99 -14.89
C CYS A 10 0.42 -12.83 -13.60
N VAL A 11 0.26 -11.60 -13.11
CA VAL A 11 -0.58 -11.29 -11.95
C VAL A 11 -2.05 -11.59 -12.24
N GLY A 12 -2.58 -11.13 -13.38
CA GLY A 12 -3.97 -11.30 -13.77
C GLY A 12 -4.38 -12.76 -13.93
N GLU A 13 -3.53 -13.58 -14.56
CA GLU A 13 -3.75 -15.02 -14.68
C GLU A 13 -3.70 -15.72 -13.32
N ALA A 14 -2.77 -15.34 -12.44
CA ALA A 14 -2.71 -15.88 -11.08
C ALA A 14 -3.95 -15.52 -10.25
N ILE A 15 -4.48 -14.29 -10.40
CA ILE A 15 -5.74 -13.88 -9.77
C ILE A 15 -6.91 -14.70 -10.32
N ALA A 16 -7.00 -14.90 -11.64
CA ALA A 16 -8.07 -15.71 -12.22
C ALA A 16 -8.01 -17.17 -11.75
N ALA A 17 -6.80 -17.73 -11.57
CA ALA A 17 -6.61 -19.11 -11.15
C ALA A 17 -6.77 -19.33 -9.64
N ARG A 18 -6.34 -18.37 -8.80
CA ARG A 18 -6.22 -18.55 -7.33
C ARG A 18 -7.00 -17.53 -6.51
N GLY A 19 -7.27 -16.36 -7.06
CA GLY A 19 -7.81 -15.19 -6.34
C GLY A 19 -9.28 -14.88 -6.59
N MET A 20 -10.02 -15.71 -7.34
CA MET A 20 -11.38 -15.38 -7.76
C MET A 20 -12.35 -15.22 -6.58
N ARG A 21 -12.24 -16.08 -5.57
CA ARG A 21 -13.03 -15.98 -4.34
C ARG A 21 -12.74 -14.68 -3.58
N CYS A 22 -11.52 -14.16 -3.67
CA CYS A 22 -11.13 -12.90 -3.06
C CYS A 22 -11.76 -11.71 -3.79
N LEU A 23 -11.79 -11.74 -5.13
CA LEU A 23 -12.43 -10.70 -5.95
C LEU A 23 -13.95 -10.62 -5.73
N LEU A 24 -14.57 -11.76 -5.45
CA LEU A 24 -15.98 -11.87 -5.09
C LEU A 24 -16.28 -11.46 -3.63
N GLY A 25 -15.26 -11.08 -2.85
CA GLY A 25 -15.41 -10.73 -1.44
C GLY A 25 -15.80 -11.91 -0.53
N VAL A 26 -15.70 -13.14 -1.03
CA VAL A 26 -16.07 -14.37 -0.28
C VAL A 26 -15.03 -14.68 0.80
N VAL A 27 -13.77 -14.33 0.56
CA VAL A 27 -12.66 -14.51 1.50
C VAL A 27 -11.72 -13.30 1.46
N PRO A 28 -11.04 -12.96 2.56
CA PRO A 28 -9.98 -11.95 2.54
C PRO A 28 -8.86 -12.38 1.59
N PHE A 29 -8.36 -11.44 0.79
CA PHE A 29 -7.22 -11.68 -0.12
C PHE A 29 -5.98 -12.20 0.61
N GLY A 30 -5.79 -11.85 1.88
CA GLY A 30 -4.67 -12.34 2.71
C GLY A 30 -4.56 -13.86 2.82
N GLU A 31 -5.68 -14.60 2.71
CA GLU A 31 -5.65 -16.07 2.77
C GLU A 31 -5.08 -16.70 1.50
N HIS A 32 -5.21 -16.02 0.36
CA HIS A 32 -4.75 -16.51 -0.94
C HIS A 32 -3.60 -15.71 -1.53
N ILE A 33 -3.12 -14.68 -0.83
CA ILE A 33 -2.06 -13.81 -1.36
C ILE A 33 -0.78 -14.60 -1.64
N TYR A 34 -0.48 -15.60 -0.81
CA TYR A 34 0.66 -16.47 -1.01
C TYR A 34 0.52 -17.32 -2.27
N ASP A 35 -0.66 -17.90 -2.51
CA ASP A 35 -0.95 -18.69 -3.71
C ASP A 35 -0.89 -17.85 -4.99
N ILE A 36 -1.46 -16.63 -4.95
CA ILE A 36 -1.40 -15.67 -6.06
C ILE A 36 0.05 -15.27 -6.34
N CYS A 37 0.83 -14.95 -5.30
CA CYS A 37 2.24 -14.59 -5.45
C CYS A 37 3.07 -15.76 -5.97
N SER A 38 2.81 -16.99 -5.50
CA SER A 38 3.50 -18.20 -5.96
C SER A 38 3.23 -18.46 -7.43
N ASP A 39 1.97 -18.46 -7.85
CA ASP A 39 1.63 -18.68 -9.28
C ASP A 39 2.15 -17.54 -10.16
N THR A 40 2.11 -16.28 -9.68
CA THR A 40 2.71 -15.15 -10.40
C THR A 40 4.21 -15.36 -10.60
N LEU A 41 4.94 -15.73 -9.54
CA LEU A 41 6.37 -15.95 -9.60
C LEU A 41 6.73 -17.08 -10.57
N ASP A 42 5.99 -18.18 -10.53
CA ASP A 42 6.20 -19.33 -11.41
C ASP A 42 5.97 -18.97 -12.88
N ARG A 43 4.93 -18.17 -13.19
CA ARG A 43 4.67 -17.65 -14.54
C ARG A 43 5.79 -16.71 -14.99
N MET A 44 6.18 -15.76 -14.14
CA MET A 44 7.28 -14.83 -14.46
C MET A 44 8.60 -15.53 -14.75
N LYS A 45 8.93 -16.58 -13.98
CA LYS A 45 10.14 -17.39 -14.18
C LYS A 45 10.11 -18.18 -15.49
N ARG A 46 8.93 -18.64 -15.92
CA ARG A 46 8.76 -19.33 -17.22
C ARG A 46 8.84 -18.37 -18.41
N GLU A 47 8.34 -17.14 -18.25
CA GLU A 47 8.18 -16.21 -19.36
C GLU A 47 9.33 -15.20 -19.54
N SER A 48 10.21 -15.04 -18.54
CA SER A 48 11.24 -14.00 -18.58
C SER A 48 12.44 -14.29 -17.69
N GLN A 49 13.61 -13.84 -18.14
CA GLN A 49 14.85 -13.86 -17.36
C GLN A 49 14.89 -12.73 -16.33
N ALA A 50 15.77 -12.83 -15.33
CA ALA A 50 15.84 -11.90 -14.19
C ALA A 50 16.02 -10.42 -14.61
N GLU A 51 16.85 -10.12 -15.62
CA GLU A 51 17.04 -8.75 -16.11
C GLU A 51 15.76 -8.18 -16.72
N GLU A 52 15.03 -9.00 -17.47
CA GLU A 52 13.76 -8.62 -18.07
C GLU A 52 12.69 -8.40 -17.00
N GLN A 53 12.62 -9.27 -15.99
CA GLN A 53 11.74 -9.08 -14.84
C GLN A 53 12.03 -7.74 -14.16
N ARG A 54 13.30 -7.41 -13.93
CA ARG A 54 13.70 -6.13 -13.35
C ARG A 54 13.21 -4.96 -14.20
N ARG A 55 13.40 -4.99 -15.52
CA ARG A 55 12.90 -3.94 -16.44
C ARG A 55 11.37 -3.77 -16.36
N GLN A 56 10.64 -4.88 -16.23
CA GLN A 56 9.18 -4.83 -16.07
C GLN A 56 8.77 -4.15 -14.76
N PHE A 57 9.44 -4.46 -13.65
CA PHE A 57 9.20 -3.79 -12.37
C PHE A 57 9.58 -2.30 -12.42
N GLU A 58 10.71 -1.93 -13.03
CA GLU A 58 11.12 -0.52 -13.21
C GLU A 58 10.09 0.25 -14.04
N ALA A 59 9.65 -0.31 -15.15
CA ALA A 59 8.60 0.31 -15.98
C ALA A 59 7.27 0.42 -15.23
N CYS A 60 6.90 -0.60 -14.44
CA CYS A 60 5.68 -0.63 -13.64
C CYS A 60 5.65 0.51 -12.61
N ILE A 61 6.72 0.68 -11.82
CA ILE A 61 6.78 1.74 -10.80
C ILE A 61 6.93 3.13 -11.41
N GLN A 62 7.44 3.27 -12.63
CA GLN A 62 7.56 4.56 -13.31
C GLN A 62 6.27 4.98 -14.04
N ALA A 63 5.40 4.03 -14.41
CA ALA A 63 4.19 4.28 -15.18
C ALA A 63 3.26 5.32 -14.55
N ASN A 64 2.64 6.16 -15.37
CA ASN A 64 1.58 7.07 -14.92
C ASN A 64 0.25 6.32 -14.76
N LEU A 65 -0.71 6.95 -14.07
CA LEU A 65 -2.00 6.31 -13.77
C LEU A 65 -2.81 5.95 -15.02
N THR A 66 -2.73 6.78 -16.08
CA THR A 66 -3.46 6.55 -17.33
C THR A 66 -2.97 5.29 -18.03
N ASP A 67 -1.65 5.12 -18.12
CA ASP A 67 -1.04 3.92 -18.70
C ASP A 67 -1.38 2.69 -17.86
N ILE A 68 -1.29 2.79 -16.54
CA ILE A 68 -1.64 1.70 -15.62
C ILE A 68 -3.08 1.23 -15.83
N LYS A 69 -4.05 2.16 -15.88
CA LYS A 69 -5.46 1.83 -16.09
C LYS A 69 -5.70 1.19 -17.47
N THR A 70 -5.08 1.75 -18.51
CA THR A 70 -5.19 1.22 -19.87
C THR A 70 -4.68 -0.22 -19.95
N GLU A 71 -3.53 -0.47 -19.34
CA GLU A 71 -2.91 -1.80 -19.33
C GLU A 71 -3.66 -2.80 -18.45
N ALA A 72 -4.17 -2.37 -17.29
CA ALA A 72 -5.01 -3.22 -16.45
C ALA A 72 -6.28 -3.70 -17.17
N VAL A 73 -6.95 -2.80 -17.92
CA VAL A 73 -8.12 -3.17 -18.74
C VAL A 73 -7.73 -4.11 -19.87
N ALA A 74 -6.63 -3.82 -20.58
CA ALA A 74 -6.18 -4.68 -21.68
C ALA A 74 -5.84 -6.09 -21.21
N VAL A 75 -5.13 -6.21 -20.07
CA VAL A 75 -4.80 -7.50 -19.46
C VAL A 75 -6.04 -8.23 -18.98
N PHE A 76 -7.01 -7.54 -18.38
CA PHE A 76 -8.28 -8.17 -18.01
C PHE A 76 -8.98 -8.80 -19.22
N GLN A 77 -9.02 -8.10 -20.37
CA GLN A 77 -9.62 -8.66 -21.58
C GLN A 77 -8.85 -9.88 -22.12
N GLU A 78 -7.51 -9.85 -22.09
CA GLU A 78 -6.65 -10.97 -22.49
C GLU A 78 -6.89 -12.20 -21.60
N VAL A 79 -6.89 -12.01 -20.28
CA VAL A 79 -7.14 -13.08 -19.29
C VAL A 79 -8.55 -13.65 -19.44
N ARG A 80 -9.57 -12.79 -19.62
CA ARG A 80 -10.96 -13.21 -19.83
C ARG A 80 -11.13 -14.04 -21.10
N ALA A 81 -10.46 -13.64 -22.19
CA ALA A 81 -10.50 -14.35 -23.46
C ALA A 81 -9.81 -15.72 -23.39
N ALA A 82 -8.74 -15.85 -22.59
CA ALA A 82 -8.02 -17.10 -22.39
C ALA A 82 -8.61 -18.02 -21.29
N ALA A 83 -9.49 -17.49 -20.44
CA ALA A 83 -10.09 -18.23 -19.32
C ALA A 83 -11.01 -19.38 -19.77
N SER A 84 -11.13 -20.41 -18.92
CA SER A 84 -12.11 -21.49 -19.08
C SER A 84 -13.54 -20.95 -19.04
N PRO A 85 -14.56 -21.66 -19.56
CA PRO A 85 -15.95 -21.21 -19.54
C PRO A 85 -16.46 -20.84 -18.13
N GLU A 86 -16.07 -21.60 -17.12
CA GLU A 86 -16.48 -21.39 -15.72
C GLU A 86 -15.89 -20.09 -15.16
N VAL A 87 -14.58 -19.89 -15.32
CA VAL A 87 -13.87 -18.68 -14.87
C VAL A 87 -14.34 -17.46 -15.66
N ARG A 88 -14.57 -17.60 -16.97
CA ARG A 88 -15.06 -16.52 -17.83
C ARG A 88 -16.42 -16.02 -17.37
N THR A 89 -17.34 -16.93 -17.02
CA THR A 89 -18.67 -16.57 -16.49
C THR A 89 -18.57 -15.73 -15.21
N GLN A 90 -17.58 -15.99 -14.36
CA GLN A 90 -17.31 -15.18 -13.16
C GLN A 90 -16.70 -13.82 -13.55
N LEU A 91 -15.72 -13.79 -14.46
CA LEU A 91 -15.09 -12.56 -14.94
C LEU A 91 -16.05 -11.63 -15.72
N ASP A 92 -17.11 -12.17 -16.33
CA ASP A 92 -18.14 -11.39 -17.03
C ASP A 92 -19.08 -10.64 -16.07
N GLN A 93 -19.03 -10.94 -14.76
CA GLN A 93 -19.78 -10.18 -13.77
C GLN A 93 -19.18 -8.77 -13.62
N PRO A 94 -19.99 -7.69 -13.71
CA PRO A 94 -19.48 -6.32 -13.68
C PRO A 94 -18.64 -5.98 -12.44
N GLU A 95 -19.06 -6.45 -11.27
CA GLU A 95 -18.36 -6.23 -10.00
C GLU A 95 -16.99 -6.92 -9.99
N VAL A 96 -16.91 -8.17 -10.46
CA VAL A 96 -15.65 -8.92 -10.57
C VAL A 96 -14.70 -8.25 -11.56
N ALA A 97 -15.21 -7.83 -12.72
CA ALA A 97 -14.43 -7.10 -13.72
C ALA A 97 -13.86 -5.80 -13.14
N GLN A 98 -14.68 -5.04 -12.42
CA GLN A 98 -14.26 -3.80 -11.77
C GLN A 98 -13.22 -4.07 -10.68
N ASN A 99 -13.42 -5.08 -9.83
CA ASN A 99 -12.48 -5.45 -8.78
C ASN A 99 -11.15 -5.97 -9.34
N PHE A 100 -11.19 -6.72 -10.44
CA PHE A 100 -9.99 -7.25 -11.11
C PHE A 100 -9.13 -6.11 -11.68
N VAL A 101 -9.75 -5.23 -12.48
CA VAL A 101 -9.06 -4.05 -13.05
C VAL A 101 -8.60 -3.12 -11.92
N GLY A 102 -9.44 -2.93 -10.91
CA GLY A 102 -9.12 -2.20 -9.70
C GLY A 102 -7.87 -2.75 -9.03
N TYR A 103 -7.80 -4.05 -8.77
CA TYR A 103 -6.66 -4.72 -8.16
C TYR A 103 -5.38 -4.52 -8.98
N LEU A 104 -5.40 -4.78 -10.29
CA LEU A 104 -4.21 -4.58 -11.14
C LEU A 104 -3.73 -3.12 -11.16
N THR A 105 -4.66 -2.16 -11.12
CA THR A 105 -4.33 -0.73 -11.06
C THR A 105 -3.54 -0.35 -9.80
N GLN A 106 -3.58 -1.20 -8.77
CA GLN A 106 -3.01 -0.95 -7.45
C GLN A 106 -1.59 -1.49 -7.29
N VAL A 107 -1.30 -2.55 -8.03
CA VAL A 107 -0.03 -3.27 -7.95
C VAL A 107 1.16 -2.29 -8.04
N PRO A 108 1.19 -1.32 -8.98
CA PRO A 108 2.28 -0.33 -9.03
C PRO A 108 2.42 0.50 -7.75
N ALA A 109 1.32 0.93 -7.13
CA ALA A 109 1.36 1.72 -5.89
C ALA A 109 1.86 0.88 -4.70
N SER A 110 1.45 -0.39 -4.62
CA SER A 110 1.92 -1.32 -3.60
C SER A 110 3.42 -1.62 -3.75
N ILE A 111 3.89 -1.81 -5.00
CA ILE A 111 5.32 -1.94 -5.28
C ILE A 111 6.05 -0.65 -4.87
N ARG A 112 5.59 0.54 -5.28
CA ARG A 112 6.21 1.82 -4.88
C ARG A 112 6.32 1.94 -3.38
N ALA A 113 5.26 1.65 -2.63
CA ALA A 113 5.26 1.69 -1.17
C ALA A 113 6.36 0.79 -0.58
N SER A 114 6.49 -0.45 -1.10
CA SER A 114 7.56 -1.39 -0.69
C SER A 114 8.98 -0.94 -1.07
N GLN A 115 9.12 -0.01 -2.01
CA GLN A 115 10.41 0.49 -2.50
C GLN A 115 10.79 1.87 -1.95
N ARG A 116 9.91 2.52 -1.17
CA ARG A 116 10.20 3.82 -0.54
C ARG A 116 11.32 3.69 0.47
N ARG A 117 12.29 4.58 0.34
CA ARG A 117 13.48 4.67 1.19
C ARG A 117 14.01 6.10 1.21
N PRO A 118 14.89 6.50 2.13
CA PRO A 118 15.40 7.88 2.17
C PRO A 118 16.04 8.35 0.87
N ALA A 119 16.73 7.45 0.15
CA ALA A 119 17.35 7.76 -1.15
C ALA A 119 16.32 7.92 -2.30
N ASP A 120 15.12 7.37 -2.16
CA ASP A 120 14.00 7.55 -3.08
C ASP A 120 12.67 7.48 -2.30
N PRO A 121 12.21 8.63 -1.76
CA PRO A 121 11.01 8.67 -0.94
C PRO A 121 9.73 8.41 -1.74
N THR A 122 9.80 8.41 -3.07
CA THR A 122 8.66 8.16 -3.95
C THR A 122 8.49 6.68 -4.29
N GLY A 123 9.55 5.88 -4.14
CA GLY A 123 9.56 4.47 -4.52
C GLY A 123 9.48 4.23 -6.04
N ARG A 124 9.84 5.23 -6.86
CA ARG A 124 9.80 5.18 -8.33
C ARG A 124 11.08 4.61 -8.96
N SER A 125 12.03 4.21 -8.14
CA SER A 125 13.21 3.45 -8.52
C SER A 125 13.32 2.18 -7.69
N LEU A 126 13.83 1.12 -8.30
CA LEU A 126 14.11 -0.12 -7.57
C LEU A 126 15.41 0.02 -6.79
N GLY A 127 15.47 -0.61 -5.62
CA GLY A 127 16.74 -0.76 -4.89
C GLY A 127 17.82 -1.40 -5.76
N LYS A 128 19.09 -1.06 -5.51
CA LYS A 128 20.24 -1.63 -6.24
C LYS A 128 20.31 -3.16 -6.14
N ASN A 129 19.81 -3.73 -5.04
CA ASN A 129 19.75 -5.17 -4.79
C ASN A 129 18.36 -5.78 -5.05
N PHE A 130 17.46 -5.03 -5.69
CA PHE A 130 16.14 -5.55 -5.97
C PHE A 130 16.24 -6.82 -6.83
N SER A 131 15.67 -7.89 -6.32
CA SER A 131 15.50 -9.16 -7.02
C SER A 131 14.28 -9.87 -6.44
N ILE A 132 13.58 -10.63 -7.28
CA ILE A 132 12.46 -11.47 -6.88
C ILE A 132 12.91 -12.92 -6.98
N GLN A 133 13.23 -13.54 -5.85
CA GLN A 133 13.73 -14.92 -5.81
C GLN A 133 12.68 -15.88 -5.26
N LYS A 134 11.94 -15.43 -4.25
CA LYS A 134 10.96 -16.21 -3.48
C LYS A 134 9.61 -15.50 -3.38
N VAL A 135 8.60 -16.26 -2.99
CA VAL A 135 7.21 -15.79 -2.88
C VAL A 135 7.10 -14.60 -1.90
N ASP A 136 7.82 -14.65 -0.78
CA ASP A 136 7.85 -13.56 0.22
C ASP A 136 8.24 -12.19 -0.36
N ASP A 137 9.06 -12.18 -1.42
CA ASP A 137 9.48 -10.93 -2.06
C ASP A 137 8.27 -10.26 -2.74
N LEU A 138 7.37 -11.03 -3.35
CA LEU A 138 6.15 -10.53 -3.98
C LEU A 138 5.02 -10.24 -2.98
N VAL A 139 4.90 -11.03 -1.90
CA VAL A 139 3.83 -10.85 -0.89
C VAL A 139 3.83 -9.44 -0.33
N ARG A 140 5.01 -8.83 -0.14
CA ARG A 140 5.15 -7.44 0.35
C ARG A 140 4.80 -6.37 -0.68
N MET A 141 4.73 -6.75 -1.95
CA MET A 141 4.52 -5.85 -3.08
C MET A 141 3.09 -5.87 -3.60
N PHE A 142 2.27 -6.82 -3.16
CA PHE A 142 0.93 -7.04 -3.70
C PHE A 142 -0.14 -6.49 -2.75
N PRO A 143 -1.24 -5.93 -3.28
CA PRO A 143 -2.36 -5.53 -2.44
C PRO A 143 -2.96 -6.73 -1.70
N VAL A 144 -3.10 -6.61 -0.38
CA VAL A 144 -3.74 -7.64 0.47
C VAL A 144 -5.26 -7.63 0.41
N ARG A 145 -5.86 -6.71 -0.36
CA ARG A 145 -7.25 -6.67 -0.81
C ARG A 145 -7.41 -5.66 -1.94
N ALA A 146 -8.50 -5.78 -2.71
CA ALA A 146 -8.97 -4.68 -3.54
C ALA A 146 -9.44 -3.52 -2.63
N PRO A 147 -9.08 -2.27 -2.91
CA PRO A 147 -9.53 -1.18 -2.08
C PRO A 147 -10.91 -0.68 -2.49
N ARG A 148 -11.51 -0.02 -1.52
CA ARG A 148 -12.78 0.69 -1.64
C ARG A 148 -12.62 1.99 -2.43
N PHE A 149 -11.45 2.62 -2.39
CA PHE A 149 -11.21 3.90 -3.06
C PHE A 149 -10.31 3.79 -4.28
N GLN A 150 -10.36 4.82 -5.13
CA GLN A 150 -9.63 4.89 -6.39
C GLN A 150 -8.84 6.21 -6.50
N PRO A 151 -7.68 6.19 -7.18
CA PRO A 151 -6.95 7.41 -7.48
C PRO A 151 -7.81 8.38 -8.32
N GLY A 152 -7.79 9.66 -7.97
CA GLY A 152 -8.58 10.73 -8.56
C GLY A 152 -9.93 10.98 -7.87
N HIS A 153 -10.35 10.12 -6.95
CA HIS A 153 -11.61 10.30 -6.22
C HIS A 153 -11.54 11.55 -5.32
N THR A 154 -12.48 12.46 -5.51
CA THR A 154 -12.66 13.65 -4.67
C THR A 154 -13.67 13.35 -3.56
N LEU A 155 -13.26 13.57 -2.32
CA LEU A 155 -14.07 13.36 -1.13
C LEU A 155 -14.89 14.61 -0.80
N SER A 156 -16.00 14.44 -0.11
CA SER A 156 -16.83 15.54 0.40
C SER A 156 -16.09 16.44 1.40
N ILE A 157 -14.99 15.95 1.99
CA ILE A 157 -14.11 16.68 2.92
C ILE A 157 -13.04 17.53 2.20
N GLY A 158 -13.15 17.72 0.88
CA GLY A 158 -12.32 18.66 0.12
C GLY A 158 -10.98 18.12 -0.38
N TRP A 159 -10.68 16.84 -0.12
CA TRP A 159 -9.44 16.18 -0.54
C TRP A 159 -9.65 15.32 -1.79
N GLN A 160 -8.68 15.31 -2.70
CA GLN A 160 -8.60 14.36 -3.81
C GLN A 160 -7.54 13.30 -3.52
N LEU A 161 -7.92 12.03 -3.63
CA LEU A 161 -7.02 10.89 -3.46
C LEU A 161 -6.05 10.79 -4.64
N GLU A 162 -4.75 10.73 -4.35
CA GLU A 162 -3.70 10.70 -5.38
C GLU A 162 -3.04 9.32 -5.47
N GLU A 163 -2.64 8.76 -4.33
CA GLU A 163 -1.87 7.52 -4.29
C GLU A 163 -2.21 6.72 -3.04
N LEU A 164 -2.43 5.41 -3.19
CA LEU A 164 -2.55 4.49 -2.07
C LEU A 164 -1.17 4.28 -1.44
N LEU A 165 -1.05 4.59 -0.15
CA LEU A 165 0.20 4.46 0.62
C LEU A 165 0.31 3.12 1.33
N GLY A 166 -0.81 2.51 1.68
CA GLY A 166 -0.83 1.22 2.35
C GLY A 166 -2.24 0.70 2.59
N VAL A 167 -2.33 -0.62 2.73
CA VAL A 167 -3.56 -1.32 3.10
C VAL A 167 -3.23 -2.22 4.29
N GLY A 168 -3.98 -2.07 5.37
CA GLY A 168 -3.85 -2.91 6.57
C GLY A 168 -5.20 -3.48 7.00
N GLY A 169 -5.19 -4.27 8.08
CA GLY A 169 -6.41 -4.91 8.59
C GLY A 169 -7.54 -3.93 8.94
N PHE A 170 -7.18 -2.71 9.34
CA PHE A 170 -8.15 -1.70 9.78
C PHE A 170 -8.67 -0.80 8.65
N GLY A 171 -8.00 -0.76 7.49
CA GLY A 171 -8.18 0.41 6.63
C GLY A 171 -7.27 0.54 5.43
N GLU A 172 -7.41 1.69 4.80
CA GLU A 172 -6.58 2.15 3.69
C GLU A 172 -5.95 3.49 4.07
N VAL A 173 -4.70 3.69 3.71
CA VAL A 173 -4.00 4.96 3.89
C VAL A 173 -3.70 5.54 2.53
N TRP A 174 -4.19 6.73 2.26
CA TRP A 174 -4.04 7.42 0.98
C TRP A 174 -3.31 8.73 1.13
N ARG A 175 -2.40 9.03 0.20
CA ARG A 175 -1.94 10.39 -0.02
C ARG A 175 -3.03 11.14 -0.75
N ALA A 176 -3.36 12.32 -0.23
CA ALA A 176 -4.35 13.19 -0.81
C ALA A 176 -3.82 14.62 -0.95
N ARG A 177 -4.37 15.33 -1.92
CA ARG A 177 -4.04 16.73 -2.21
C ARG A 177 -5.31 17.55 -2.33
N HIS A 178 -5.22 18.84 -2.03
CA HIS A 178 -6.35 19.72 -2.24
C HIS A 178 -6.46 20.04 -3.74
N PRO A 179 -7.62 19.87 -4.39
CA PRO A 179 -7.74 20.03 -5.84
C PRO A 179 -7.59 21.48 -6.31
N VAL A 180 -7.97 22.45 -5.46
CA VAL A 180 -7.87 23.90 -5.74
C VAL A 180 -6.60 24.54 -5.18
N PHE A 181 -6.35 24.44 -3.88
CA PHE A 181 -5.17 25.02 -3.23
C PHE A 181 -3.92 24.14 -3.40
N THR A 182 -3.21 24.33 -4.51
CA THR A 182 -2.01 23.55 -4.86
C THR A 182 -0.80 23.80 -3.96
N ASN A 183 -0.78 24.90 -3.22
CA ASN A 183 0.28 25.23 -2.26
C ASN A 183 0.11 24.52 -0.91
N LEU A 184 -1.02 23.85 -0.66
CA LEU A 184 -1.18 23.05 0.55
C LEU A 184 -0.36 21.77 0.43
N PRO A 185 0.46 21.42 1.45
CA PRO A 185 1.19 20.17 1.43
C PRO A 185 0.22 18.98 1.40
N PRO A 186 0.61 17.86 0.77
CA PRO A 186 -0.20 16.65 0.78
C PRO A 186 -0.42 16.13 2.21
N VAL A 187 -1.49 15.36 2.37
CA VAL A 187 -1.86 14.72 3.64
C VAL A 187 -1.96 13.21 3.46
N ALA A 188 -1.86 12.48 4.58
CA ALA A 188 -2.17 11.06 4.62
C ALA A 188 -3.55 10.86 5.26
N LEU A 189 -4.52 10.36 4.50
CA LEU A 189 -5.86 10.01 4.97
C LEU A 189 -5.90 8.52 5.30
N LYS A 190 -6.08 8.19 6.59
CA LYS A 190 -6.30 6.81 7.05
C LYS A 190 -7.80 6.56 7.22
N PHE A 191 -8.38 5.79 6.32
CA PHE A 191 -9.79 5.39 6.37
C PHE A 191 -9.97 4.15 7.23
N CYS A 192 -10.91 4.19 8.16
CA CYS A 192 -11.29 3.05 8.98
C CYS A 192 -12.40 2.27 8.28
N LEU A 193 -12.03 1.16 7.64
CA LEU A 193 -12.97 0.35 6.84
C LEU A 193 -13.59 -0.79 7.63
N ASP A 194 -12.97 -1.20 8.73
CA ASP A 194 -13.56 -2.14 9.67
C ASP A 194 -14.61 -1.44 10.55
N GLU A 195 -15.83 -1.96 10.59
CA GLU A 195 -16.94 -1.33 11.31
C GLU A 195 -16.71 -1.27 12.82
N ALA A 196 -16.12 -2.32 13.41
CA ALA A 196 -15.85 -2.34 14.85
C ALA A 196 -14.83 -1.25 15.22
N SER A 197 -13.76 -1.15 14.44
CA SER A 197 -12.74 -0.10 14.58
C SER A 197 -13.30 1.29 14.30
N ALA A 198 -14.18 1.44 13.31
CA ALA A 198 -14.84 2.70 13.01
C ALA A 198 -15.76 3.16 14.17
N ARG A 199 -16.50 2.23 14.78
CA ARG A 199 -17.28 2.51 15.99
C ARG A 199 -16.36 2.93 17.13
N ASN A 200 -15.30 2.18 17.42
CA ASN A 200 -14.36 2.55 18.49
C ASN A 200 -13.75 3.93 18.26
N LEU A 201 -13.33 4.23 17.03
CA LEU A 201 -12.77 5.54 16.67
C LEU A 201 -13.74 6.70 16.96
N ARG A 202 -15.04 6.53 16.68
CA ARG A 202 -16.06 7.55 16.97
C ARG A 202 -16.23 7.78 18.48
N HIS A 203 -16.07 6.74 19.31
CA HIS A 203 -16.17 6.84 20.77
C HIS A 203 -14.87 7.28 21.44
N GLU A 204 -13.72 7.11 20.78
CA GLU A 204 -12.38 7.45 21.31
C GLU A 204 -11.94 8.90 20.99
N GLY A 205 -12.87 9.81 20.68
CA GLY A 205 -12.57 11.21 20.36
C GLY A 205 -11.72 11.92 21.44
N ALA A 206 -11.89 11.55 22.71
CA ALA A 206 -11.07 12.06 23.80
C ALA A 206 -9.59 11.63 23.72
N LEU A 207 -9.31 10.39 23.28
CA LEU A 207 -7.93 9.92 23.07
C LEU A 207 -7.30 10.63 21.88
N LEU A 208 -8.03 10.77 20.76
CA LEU A 208 -7.55 11.51 19.59
C LEU A 208 -7.21 12.96 19.94
N ASN A 209 -8.08 13.63 20.70
CA ASN A 209 -7.84 15.01 21.13
C ASN A 209 -6.57 15.14 22.00
N ARG A 210 -6.32 14.15 22.87
CA ARG A 210 -5.06 14.09 23.64
C ARG A 210 -3.85 13.89 22.74
N ILE A 211 -3.91 12.94 21.80
CA ILE A 211 -2.82 12.69 20.85
C ILE A 211 -2.52 13.93 19.98
N MET A 212 -3.54 14.68 19.56
CA MET A 212 -3.37 15.94 18.82
C MET A 212 -2.62 17.01 19.62
N GLY A 213 -2.78 17.02 20.95
CA GLY A 213 -2.01 17.88 21.84
C GLY A 213 -0.53 17.47 21.92
N GLU A 214 -0.27 16.17 22.02
CA GLU A 214 1.07 15.61 22.25
C GLU A 214 1.92 15.50 20.96
N SER A 215 1.31 15.39 19.77
CA SER A 215 2.04 15.22 18.50
C SER A 215 2.97 16.39 18.16
N ARG A 216 2.84 17.52 18.86
CA ARG A 216 3.69 18.70 18.73
C ARG A 216 5.11 18.52 19.30
N ALA A 217 5.32 17.53 20.17
CA ALA A 217 6.62 17.25 20.79
C ALA A 217 7.66 16.67 19.82
N GLY A 218 7.27 16.36 18.58
CA GLY A 218 8.13 15.81 17.54
C GLY A 218 8.32 14.29 17.67
N GLY A 219 8.56 13.62 16.54
CA GLY A 219 8.77 12.17 16.50
C GLY A 219 7.51 11.32 16.43
N LEU A 220 6.32 11.92 16.59
CA LEU A 220 5.03 11.32 16.23
C LEU A 220 4.52 11.93 14.93
N VAL A 221 3.83 11.14 14.12
CA VAL A 221 3.14 11.65 12.94
C VAL A 221 1.98 12.53 13.41
N THR A 222 1.96 13.79 12.97
CA THR A 222 0.97 14.78 13.38
C THR A 222 -0.41 14.45 12.86
N LEU A 223 -1.37 14.27 13.78
CA LEU A 223 -2.80 14.22 13.47
C LEU A 223 -3.32 15.64 13.28
N LYS A 224 -3.70 15.99 12.05
CA LYS A 224 -4.19 17.31 11.65
C LYS A 224 -5.69 17.45 11.87
N ASN A 225 -6.46 16.42 11.53
CA ASN A 225 -7.91 16.44 11.61
C ASN A 225 -8.50 15.02 11.78
N ALA A 226 -9.72 14.95 12.30
CA ALA A 226 -10.48 13.70 12.45
C ALA A 226 -11.89 13.85 11.88
N TYR A 227 -12.16 13.16 10.76
CA TYR A 227 -13.44 13.18 10.07
C TYR A 227 -14.33 12.03 10.55
N LEU A 228 -14.74 12.10 11.83
CA LEU A 228 -15.50 11.01 12.48
C LEU A 228 -16.91 10.81 11.93
N ASN A 229 -17.47 11.84 11.28
CA ASN A 229 -18.81 11.79 10.66
C ASN A 229 -18.77 11.49 9.16
N HIS A 230 -17.59 11.39 8.55
CA HIS A 230 -17.45 10.92 7.18
C HIS A 230 -17.74 9.42 7.13
N GLU A 231 -18.22 8.92 5.99
CA GLU A 231 -18.49 7.50 5.79
C GLU A 231 -17.62 6.95 4.66
N PRO A 232 -16.66 6.05 4.94
CA PRO A 232 -16.19 5.61 6.26
C PRO A 232 -15.41 6.71 7.01
N PRO A 233 -15.34 6.66 8.36
CA PRO A 233 -14.55 7.62 9.14
C PRO A 233 -13.08 7.63 8.72
N CYS A 234 -12.45 8.79 8.74
CA CYS A 234 -11.03 8.88 8.43
C CYS A 234 -10.28 9.91 9.28
N LEU A 235 -8.98 9.68 9.42
CA LEU A 235 -8.05 10.54 10.13
C LEU A 235 -7.10 11.19 9.12
N GLU A 236 -6.87 12.49 9.26
CA GLU A 236 -5.93 13.25 8.44
C GLU A 236 -4.63 13.46 9.19
N TYR A 237 -3.55 12.92 8.65
CA TYR A 237 -2.21 13.09 9.16
C TYR A 237 -1.37 13.97 8.24
N GLU A 238 -0.29 14.54 8.77
CA GLU A 238 0.80 14.98 7.91
C GLU A 238 1.29 13.83 7.03
N PHE A 239 1.68 14.17 5.80
CA PHE A 239 2.31 13.19 4.93
C PHE A 239 3.82 13.15 5.21
N VAL A 240 4.30 12.01 5.72
CA VAL A 240 5.73 11.74 5.89
C VAL A 240 6.25 10.96 4.68
N ALA A 241 7.15 11.58 3.93
CA ALA A 241 7.83 10.93 2.82
C ALA A 241 8.99 10.04 3.33
N GLY A 242 9.40 9.03 2.55
CA GLY A 242 10.61 8.24 2.86
C GLY A 242 10.41 6.77 3.21
N GLY A 243 9.17 6.30 3.36
CA GLY A 243 8.86 4.90 3.65
C GLY A 243 8.90 4.56 5.15
N ASP A 244 8.89 3.27 5.46
CA ASP A 244 8.94 2.75 6.83
C ASP A 244 10.36 2.31 7.26
N LEU A 245 10.48 1.98 8.55
CA LEU A 245 11.74 1.53 9.14
C LEU A 245 12.23 0.19 8.54
N CYS A 246 11.32 -0.70 8.12
CA CYS A 246 11.68 -1.97 7.52
C CYS A 246 12.42 -1.76 6.19
N ASN A 247 11.92 -0.87 5.34
CA ASN A 247 12.58 -0.52 4.10
C ASN A 247 13.91 0.20 4.34
N TYR A 248 13.95 1.08 5.37
CA TYR A 248 15.20 1.76 5.73
C TYR A 248 16.29 0.79 6.20
N VAL A 249 15.94 -0.18 7.05
CA VAL A 249 16.86 -1.24 7.50
C VAL A 249 17.25 -2.16 6.34
N GLY A 250 16.36 -2.38 5.37
CA GLY A 250 16.66 -3.14 4.15
C GLY A 250 17.86 -2.59 3.37
N GLU A 251 18.15 -1.29 3.45
CA GLU A 251 19.34 -0.69 2.80
C GLU A 251 20.66 -1.03 3.51
N TRP A 252 20.61 -1.53 4.73
CA TRP A 252 21.79 -1.66 5.60
C TRP A 252 22.63 -2.90 5.32
N PHE A 253 22.18 -3.82 4.46
CA PHE A 253 22.88 -5.09 4.19
C PHE A 253 24.35 -4.91 3.76
N ARG A 254 24.69 -3.77 3.15
CA ARG A 254 26.04 -3.45 2.67
C ARG A 254 26.89 -2.66 3.68
N LEU A 255 26.33 -2.27 4.81
CA LEU A 255 27.05 -1.55 5.85
C LEU A 255 27.85 -2.55 6.68
N ASP A 256 29.02 -2.13 7.14
CA ASP A 256 29.78 -2.87 8.13
C ASP A 256 28.98 -3.03 9.44
N VAL A 257 29.38 -3.99 10.27
CA VAL A 257 28.66 -4.32 11.51
C VAL A 257 28.61 -3.12 12.45
N GLU A 258 29.70 -2.37 12.59
CA GLU A 258 29.79 -1.24 13.50
C GLU A 258 28.82 -0.11 13.10
N THR A 259 28.76 0.23 11.81
CA THR A 259 27.82 1.22 11.28
C THR A 259 26.36 0.78 11.50
N ARG A 260 26.05 -0.51 11.28
CA ARG A 260 24.69 -1.05 11.53
C ARG A 260 24.31 -0.94 12.99
N ASP A 261 25.19 -1.35 13.89
CA ASP A 261 24.94 -1.32 15.33
C ASP A 261 24.77 0.12 15.82
N ASN A 262 25.61 1.05 15.35
CA ASN A 262 25.50 2.47 15.68
C ASN A 262 24.14 3.04 15.25
N ARG A 263 23.69 2.74 14.02
CA ARG A 263 22.37 3.18 13.54
C ARG A 263 21.23 2.54 14.34
N ALA A 264 21.29 1.24 14.61
CA ALA A 264 20.29 0.54 15.41
C ALA A 264 20.16 1.18 16.81
N ARG A 265 21.28 1.42 17.49
CA ARG A 265 21.30 2.09 18.81
C ARG A 265 20.69 3.49 18.74
N GLN A 266 21.01 4.28 17.72
CA GLN A 266 20.42 5.61 17.53
C GLN A 266 18.91 5.56 17.33
N ILE A 267 18.40 4.59 16.57
CA ILE A 267 16.95 4.43 16.36
C ILE A 267 16.25 4.02 17.64
N ILE A 268 16.78 3.03 18.36
CA ILE A 268 16.21 2.59 19.65
C ILE A 268 16.19 3.75 20.65
N LEU A 269 17.31 4.48 20.78
CA LEU A 269 17.39 5.65 21.65
C LEU A 269 16.34 6.72 21.25
N LYS A 270 16.20 6.99 19.95
CA LYS A 270 15.23 7.97 19.46
C LYS A 270 13.80 7.54 19.75
N LEU A 271 13.45 6.27 19.51
CA LEU A 271 12.13 5.73 19.84
C LEU A 271 11.84 5.82 21.34
N ALA A 272 12.82 5.45 22.18
CA ALA A 272 12.70 5.57 23.63
C ALA A 272 12.45 7.02 24.07
N THR A 273 13.20 7.98 23.51
CA THR A 273 13.03 9.42 23.78
C THR A 273 11.65 9.93 23.36
N ILE A 274 11.10 9.45 22.25
CA ILE A 274 9.76 9.84 21.77
C ILE A 274 8.66 9.25 22.65
N LEU A 275 8.80 7.99 23.08
CA LEU A 275 7.77 7.29 23.84
C LEU A 275 7.78 7.62 25.34
N ALA A 276 8.94 7.97 25.89
CA ALA A 276 9.10 8.31 27.31
C ALA A 276 8.07 9.35 27.83
N PRO A 277 7.87 10.53 27.20
CA PRO A 277 6.88 11.49 27.68
C PRO A 277 5.45 10.96 27.61
N LEU A 278 5.09 10.18 26.58
CA LEU A 278 3.75 9.60 26.45
C LEU A 278 3.42 8.62 27.58
N HIS A 279 4.41 7.82 27.99
CA HIS A 279 4.29 6.89 29.10
C HIS A 279 4.22 7.58 30.47
N GLN A 280 4.67 8.84 30.58
CA GLN A 280 4.61 9.64 31.81
C GLN A 280 3.28 10.38 32.01
N LEU A 281 2.42 10.44 30.98
CA LEU A 281 1.10 11.03 31.09
C LEU A 281 0.20 10.27 32.06
N ASN A 282 -0.82 10.94 32.61
CA ASN A 282 -1.84 10.31 33.44
C ASN A 282 -3.25 10.53 32.84
N PRO A 283 -3.91 9.50 32.29
CA PRO A 283 -3.41 8.12 32.14
C PRO A 283 -2.37 8.00 31.02
N ALA A 284 -1.43 7.07 31.15
CA ALA A 284 -0.37 6.86 30.17
C ALA A 284 -0.93 6.49 28.79
N ILE A 285 -0.29 6.97 27.73
CA ILE A 285 -0.62 6.60 26.35
C ILE A 285 0.34 5.50 25.91
N VAL A 286 -0.19 4.32 25.58
CA VAL A 286 0.60 3.15 25.15
C VAL A 286 0.21 2.76 23.73
N HIS A 287 1.19 2.62 22.83
CA HIS A 287 0.96 2.35 21.40
C HIS A 287 0.36 0.96 21.12
N ARG A 288 0.81 -0.07 21.85
CA ARG A 288 0.38 -1.49 21.75
C ARG A 288 0.73 -2.21 20.45
N ASP A 289 1.29 -1.53 19.45
CA ASP A 289 1.69 -2.12 18.15
C ASP A 289 2.91 -1.40 17.54
N LEU A 290 3.98 -1.22 18.33
CA LEU A 290 5.18 -0.44 17.93
C LEU A 290 6.06 -1.16 16.91
#